data_AF-A0A821PBS5-F1
#
_entry.id   AF-A0A821PBS5-F1
#
_cell.length_a   1.000
_cell.length_b   1.000
_cell.length_c   1.000
_cell.angle_alpha   90.00
_cell.angle_beta   90.00
_cell.angle_gamma   90.00
#
_symmetry.space_group_name_H-M   'P 1'
#
loop_
_entity.id
_entity.type
_entity.pdbx_description
1 polymer ?
#
loop_
_entity_poly.entity_id
_entity_poly.type
_entity_poly.pdbx_seq_one_letter_code
_entity_poly.pdbx_strand_id
1 'polypeptide(L)'
;VNSRFGFGLLNAAALTETARNWVTVPKQSICQIEPTKFSPQRISAARPLEIDFEVKGCEGENNVVRFLEHVQLYVTISYTRRGALKINITSPHGTQTTLLSERDQDTSTDGFKNWSFMSVHNWGENPKGLWTIKIMDATGDMDNVGALEDFRLVLHGTSEAPHRMLAGPRVYDENYNTVQNERSEKRQSLESLDRQQAMVESNKLLAKHDAYDQQDPLDEMNSIPATDSHWFRLLARLNGNWLQ
;
A
#
# COMPACT_ATOMS: atom_id res chain seq x y z
N VAL A 1 1.86 3.49 15.05
CA VAL A 1 3.23 4.05 15.11
C VAL A 1 3.36 5.12 14.04
N ASN A 2 4.11 6.20 14.27
CA ASN A 2 4.27 7.30 13.30
C ASN A 2 5.67 7.27 12.67
N SER A 3 5.78 7.45 11.34
CA SER A 3 7.07 7.35 10.63
C SER A 3 8.11 8.42 11.01
N ARG A 4 7.69 9.54 11.62
CA ARG A 4 8.61 10.62 12.05
C ARG A 4 8.98 10.53 13.52
N PHE A 5 8.06 10.03 14.35
CA PHE A 5 8.17 10.09 15.82
C PHE A 5 8.13 8.72 16.49
N GLY A 6 8.05 7.63 15.72
CA GLY A 6 7.95 6.27 16.23
C GLY A 6 6.73 6.07 17.13
N PHE A 7 6.96 5.52 18.33
CA PHE A 7 5.95 5.31 19.37
C PHE A 7 5.65 6.58 20.19
N GLY A 8 6.27 7.71 19.86
CA GLY A 8 6.07 8.98 20.55
C GLY A 8 7.27 9.39 21.41
N LEU A 9 7.06 10.43 22.22
CA LEU A 9 8.11 11.00 23.07
C LEU A 9 8.45 10.05 24.22
N LEU A 10 9.74 9.94 24.54
CA LEU A 10 10.20 9.16 25.66
C LEU A 10 9.75 9.80 26.99
N ASN A 11 9.10 9.01 27.85
CA ASN A 11 8.77 9.40 29.22
C ASN A 11 9.65 8.59 30.20
N ALA A 12 10.65 9.25 30.79
CA ALA A 12 11.61 8.61 31.69
C ALA A 12 10.95 8.03 32.95
N ALA A 13 10.01 8.76 33.56
CA ALA A 13 9.29 8.29 34.74
C ALA A 13 8.48 7.03 34.42
N ALA A 14 7.68 7.05 33.36
CA ALA A 14 6.90 5.89 32.93
C ALA A 14 7.80 4.69 32.55
N LEU A 15 8.94 4.93 31.90
CA LEU A 15 9.90 3.87 31.55
C LEU A 15 10.46 3.20 32.80
N THR A 16 10.96 3.98 33.76
CA THR A 16 11.57 3.44 34.99
C THR A 16 10.56 2.73 35.89
N GLU A 17 9.34 3.25 36.02
CA GLU A 17 8.28 2.61 36.79
C GLU A 17 7.87 1.28 36.16
N THR A 18 7.73 1.27 34.84
CA THR A 18 7.45 0.06 34.08
C THR A 18 8.56 -0.99 34.20
N ALA A 19 9.83 -0.57 34.20
CA ALA A 19 10.97 -1.47 34.27
C ALA A 19 11.04 -2.27 35.58
N ARG A 20 10.54 -1.72 36.70
CA ARG A 20 10.51 -2.39 38.00
C ARG A 20 9.69 -3.68 38.01
N ASN A 21 8.61 -3.69 37.23
CA ASN A 21 7.66 -4.79 37.13
C ASN A 21 7.72 -5.47 35.75
N TRP A 22 8.76 -5.22 34.96
CA TRP A 22 8.87 -5.78 33.62
C TRP A 22 9.24 -7.26 33.69
N VAL A 23 8.35 -8.09 33.16
CA VAL A 23 8.61 -9.52 32.97
C VAL A 23 9.35 -9.69 31.64
N THR A 24 10.48 -10.39 31.69
CA THR A 24 11.26 -10.74 30.50
C THR A 24 10.36 -11.42 29.46
N VAL A 25 10.50 -10.97 28.21
CA VAL A 25 9.72 -11.50 27.09
C VAL A 25 10.14 -12.94 26.76
N PRO A 26 9.28 -13.73 26.09
CA PRO A 26 9.65 -15.05 25.59
C PRO A 26 10.88 -15.00 24.68
N LYS A 27 11.48 -16.17 24.42
CA LYS A 27 12.62 -16.29 23.52
C LYS A 27 12.26 -15.77 22.12
N GLN A 28 13.17 -15.01 21.52
CA GLN A 28 13.04 -14.54 20.15
C GLN A 28 13.05 -15.71 19.15
N SER A 29 12.14 -15.61 18.19
CA SER A 29 12.04 -16.41 16.96
C SER A 29 12.27 -15.51 15.75
N ILE A 30 12.90 -16.08 14.71
CA ILE A 30 13.15 -15.40 13.43
C ILE A 30 12.57 -16.26 12.31
N CYS A 31 11.51 -15.78 11.67
CA CYS A 31 10.86 -16.43 10.55
C CYS A 31 11.27 -15.74 9.24
N GLN A 32 11.82 -16.50 8.29
CA GLN A 32 12.20 -15.99 6.97
C GLN A 32 11.23 -16.51 5.93
N ILE A 33 10.70 -15.61 5.11
CA ILE A 33 9.76 -15.91 4.03
C ILE A 33 10.39 -15.49 2.72
N GLU A 34 10.63 -16.48 1.87
CA GLU A 34 11.13 -16.31 0.52
C GLU A 34 10.03 -16.75 -0.47
N PRO A 35 9.83 -16.02 -1.57
CA PRO A 35 8.90 -16.45 -2.61
C PRO A 35 9.39 -17.76 -3.25
N THR A 36 8.52 -18.79 -3.30
CA THR A 36 8.91 -20.13 -3.82
C THR A 36 9.39 -20.09 -5.27
N LYS A 37 8.84 -19.17 -6.08
CA LYS A 37 9.27 -18.85 -7.44
C LYS A 37 8.99 -17.36 -7.66
N PHE A 38 10.04 -16.57 -7.85
CA PHE A 38 9.91 -15.16 -8.19
C PHE A 38 10.52 -14.90 -9.56
N SER A 39 9.84 -14.08 -10.36
CA SER A 39 10.34 -13.60 -11.64
C SER A 39 10.43 -12.08 -11.56
N PRO A 40 11.50 -11.45 -12.11
CA PRO A 40 11.68 -10.02 -12.02
C PRO A 40 10.45 -9.25 -12.48
N GLN A 41 10.00 -8.31 -11.66
CA GLN A 41 8.80 -7.53 -11.89
C GLN A 41 9.19 -6.11 -12.30
N ARG A 42 8.70 -5.67 -13.47
CA ARG A 42 9.02 -4.34 -14.00
C ARG A 42 8.47 -3.24 -13.08
N ILE A 43 9.29 -2.23 -12.85
CA ILE A 43 8.93 -0.97 -12.20
C ILE A 43 9.01 0.14 -13.25
N SER A 44 8.01 1.00 -13.29
CA SER A 44 8.00 2.22 -14.12
C SER A 44 7.22 3.33 -13.44
N ALA A 45 7.41 4.57 -13.89
CA ALA A 45 6.66 5.71 -13.35
C ALA A 45 5.17 5.72 -13.71
N ALA A 46 4.76 4.98 -14.75
CA ALA A 46 3.38 4.96 -15.22
C ALA A 46 2.38 4.37 -14.21
N ARG A 47 2.80 3.36 -13.44
CA ARG A 47 1.94 2.70 -12.45
C ARG A 47 2.76 2.09 -11.32
N PRO A 48 2.24 2.09 -10.09
CA PRO A 48 2.84 1.34 -9.00
C PRO A 48 2.92 -0.16 -9.31
N LEU A 49 4.01 -0.78 -8.89
CA LEU A 49 4.12 -2.22 -8.76
C LEU A 49 3.55 -2.63 -7.39
N GLU A 50 2.63 -3.58 -7.37
CA GLU A 50 2.06 -4.16 -6.16
C GLU A 50 2.28 -5.67 -6.18
N ILE A 51 2.85 -6.21 -5.10
CA ILE A 51 3.13 -7.64 -4.90
C ILE A 51 2.40 -8.10 -3.66
N ASP A 52 1.43 -8.98 -3.85
CA ASP A 52 0.70 -9.65 -2.79
C ASP A 52 1.28 -11.05 -2.55
N PHE A 53 1.50 -11.40 -1.29
CA PHE A 53 2.00 -12.73 -0.92
C PHE A 53 1.48 -13.16 0.45
N GLU A 54 1.16 -14.45 0.55
CA GLU A 54 0.60 -15.04 1.75
C GLU A 54 1.71 -15.45 2.73
N VAL A 55 1.62 -15.01 3.98
CA VAL A 55 2.59 -15.29 5.03
C VAL A 55 1.94 -16.17 6.10
N LYS A 56 2.61 -17.28 6.45
CA LYS A 56 2.16 -18.17 7.52
C LYS A 56 2.81 -17.90 8.88
N GLY A 57 3.80 -17.00 8.95
CA GLY A 57 4.56 -16.77 10.19
C GLY A 57 5.38 -17.98 10.65
N CYS A 58 5.78 -18.85 9.72
CA CYS A 58 6.45 -20.14 10.00
C CYS A 58 5.65 -21.06 10.93
N GLU A 59 4.32 -21.00 10.85
CA GLU A 59 3.42 -21.87 11.61
C GLU A 59 3.71 -23.35 11.34
N GLY A 60 3.91 -24.14 12.40
CA GLY A 60 4.31 -25.54 12.32
C GLY A 60 5.82 -25.79 12.38
N GLU A 61 6.64 -24.72 12.43
CA GLU A 61 8.10 -24.80 12.53
C GLU A 61 8.61 -24.30 13.90
N ASN A 62 9.89 -24.56 14.20
CA ASN A 62 10.52 -24.19 15.48
C ASN A 62 10.78 -22.67 15.62
N ASN A 63 10.68 -21.92 14.52
CA ASN A 63 10.91 -20.47 14.43
C ASN A 63 9.61 -19.69 14.18
N VAL A 64 8.47 -20.24 14.59
CA VAL A 64 7.16 -19.57 14.47
C VAL A 64 7.16 -18.20 15.15
N VAL A 65 6.56 -17.22 14.48
CA VAL A 65 6.35 -15.86 14.99
C VAL A 65 4.86 -15.57 14.97
N ARG A 66 4.29 -15.30 16.15
CA ARG A 66 2.86 -14.93 16.32
C ARG A 66 2.69 -13.51 16.86
N PHE A 67 3.72 -12.94 17.45
CA PHE A 67 3.72 -11.59 17.99
C PHE A 67 4.94 -10.87 17.43
N LEU A 68 4.73 -9.96 16.48
CA LEU A 68 5.79 -9.25 15.81
C LEU A 68 6.54 -8.28 16.73
N GLU A 69 7.83 -8.13 16.46
CA GLU A 69 8.68 -7.07 17.01
C GLU A 69 9.22 -6.22 15.85
N HIS A 70 10.06 -6.82 15.01
CA HIS A 70 10.67 -6.15 13.86
C HIS A 70 10.27 -6.86 12.56
N VAL A 71 10.03 -6.08 11.52
CA VAL A 71 9.81 -6.55 10.15
C VAL A 71 10.93 -6.03 9.28
N GLN A 72 11.57 -6.91 8.53
CA GLN A 72 12.60 -6.56 7.56
C GLN A 72 12.20 -7.01 6.16
N LEU A 73 12.19 -6.08 5.22
CA LEU A 73 12.03 -6.39 3.81
C LEU A 73 13.39 -6.25 3.13
N TYR A 74 13.94 -7.38 2.71
CA TYR A 74 15.12 -7.40 1.85
C TYR A 74 14.68 -7.31 0.40
N VAL A 75 15.31 -6.44 -0.38
CA VAL A 75 15.03 -6.29 -1.81
C VAL A 75 16.31 -6.18 -2.63
N THR A 76 16.24 -6.69 -3.85
CA THR A 76 17.17 -6.37 -4.93
C THR A 76 16.37 -5.68 -6.02
N ILE A 77 16.70 -4.42 -6.29
CA ILE A 77 15.99 -3.55 -7.24
C ILE A 77 17.03 -2.89 -8.13
N SER A 78 16.87 -3.02 -9.45
CA SER A 78 17.53 -2.13 -10.41
C SER A 78 16.58 -0.98 -10.76
N TYR A 79 17.09 0.25 -10.80
CA TYR A 79 16.30 1.41 -11.19
C TYR A 79 17.20 2.54 -11.69
N THR A 80 16.76 3.21 -12.74
CA THR A 80 17.43 4.37 -13.39
C THR A 80 17.71 5.53 -12.44
N ARG A 81 16.78 5.84 -11.51
CA ARG A 81 17.00 6.86 -10.47
C ARG A 81 16.51 6.38 -9.11
N ARG A 82 17.42 5.88 -8.27
CA ARG A 82 17.10 5.28 -6.97
C ARG A 82 16.31 6.20 -6.04
N GLY A 83 16.59 7.49 -6.01
CA GLY A 83 15.89 8.46 -5.16
C GLY A 83 14.43 8.71 -5.56
N ALA A 84 14.03 8.32 -6.77
CA ALA A 84 12.64 8.42 -7.22
C ALA A 84 11.75 7.33 -6.62
N LEU A 85 12.34 6.24 -6.10
CA LEU A 85 11.58 5.12 -5.55
C LEU A 85 10.97 5.46 -4.18
N LYS A 86 9.70 5.11 -4.02
CA LYS A 86 8.99 5.02 -2.75
C LYS A 86 8.52 3.59 -2.55
N ILE A 87 8.78 3.05 -1.35
CA ILE A 87 8.45 1.66 -1.00
C ILE A 87 7.56 1.66 0.23
N ASN A 88 6.38 1.07 0.10
CA ASN A 88 5.46 0.81 1.19
C ASN A 88 5.28 -0.70 1.38
N ILE A 89 5.01 -1.11 2.61
CA ILE A 89 4.58 -2.46 2.97
C ILE A 89 3.30 -2.37 3.81
N THR A 90 2.34 -3.26 3.56
CA THR A 90 1.10 -3.35 4.33
C THR A 90 1.01 -4.74 4.96
N SER A 91 0.76 -4.79 6.27
CA SER A 91 0.57 -6.05 7.00
C SER A 91 -0.86 -6.60 6.88
N PRO A 92 -1.12 -7.86 7.26
CA PRO A 92 -2.46 -8.45 7.25
C PRO A 92 -3.47 -7.72 8.12
N HIS A 93 -2.99 -6.98 9.14
CA HIS A 93 -3.84 -6.16 10.01
C HIS A 93 -4.12 -4.75 9.43
N GLY A 94 -3.67 -4.47 8.19
CA GLY A 94 -3.90 -3.20 7.51
C GLY A 94 -2.90 -2.10 7.87
N THR A 95 -1.88 -2.39 8.68
CA THR A 95 -0.87 -1.40 9.04
C THR A 95 0.05 -1.13 7.85
N GLN A 96 -0.14 0.02 7.22
CA GLN A 96 0.69 0.50 6.12
C GLN A 96 1.92 1.24 6.65
N THR A 97 3.09 0.83 6.18
CA THR A 97 4.39 1.41 6.55
C THR A 97 5.14 1.85 5.31
N THR A 98 5.63 3.10 5.31
CA THR A 98 6.61 3.56 4.32
C THR A 98 8.01 3.15 4.76
N LEU A 99 8.62 2.24 4.02
CA LEU A 99 9.98 1.73 4.23
C LEU A 99 11.04 2.62 3.57
N LEU A 100 10.68 3.25 2.46
CA LEU A 100 11.52 4.21 1.74
C LEU A 100 10.64 5.35 1.27
N SER A 101 10.99 6.58 1.65
CA SER A 101 10.45 7.79 1.05
C SER A 101 11.31 8.21 -0.15
N GLU A 102 10.73 9.02 -1.03
CA GLU A 102 11.48 9.72 -2.07
C GLU A 102 12.64 10.53 -1.48
N ARG A 103 13.71 10.67 -2.25
CA ARG A 103 14.92 11.40 -1.89
C ARG A 103 15.43 12.13 -3.12
N ASP A 104 15.00 13.38 -3.29
CA ASP A 104 15.25 14.20 -4.48
C ASP A 104 16.72 14.27 -4.90
N GLN A 105 17.64 14.29 -3.94
CA GLN A 105 19.07 14.42 -4.19
C GLN A 105 19.76 13.08 -4.53
N ASP A 106 19.07 11.94 -4.43
CA ASP A 106 19.64 10.65 -4.81
C ASP A 106 19.37 10.32 -6.27
N THR A 107 20.33 10.66 -7.13
CA THR A 107 20.28 10.40 -8.57
C THR A 107 21.02 9.11 -8.98
N SER A 108 21.37 8.23 -8.04
CA SER A 108 22.13 7.01 -8.31
C SER A 108 21.34 5.99 -9.16
N THR A 109 22.04 5.32 -10.07
CA THR A 109 21.54 4.20 -10.89
C THR A 109 21.81 2.83 -10.26
N ASP A 110 22.46 2.76 -9.09
CA ASP A 110 22.91 1.49 -8.50
C ASP A 110 21.77 0.64 -7.93
N GLY A 111 20.59 1.23 -7.78
CA GLY A 111 19.44 0.59 -7.17
C GLY A 111 19.72 0.11 -5.74
N PHE A 112 19.11 -1.01 -5.37
CA PHE A 112 19.30 -1.69 -4.10
C PHE A 112 19.76 -3.13 -4.35
N LYS A 113 20.77 -3.61 -3.61
CA LYS A 113 21.31 -4.96 -3.75
C LYS A 113 21.21 -5.68 -2.42
N ASN A 114 20.27 -6.62 -2.30
CA ASN A 114 19.96 -7.32 -1.05
C ASN A 114 19.86 -6.36 0.16
N TRP A 115 19.23 -5.21 -0.05
CA TRP A 115 19.15 -4.14 0.95
C TRP A 115 18.01 -4.42 1.92
N SER A 116 18.27 -4.29 3.22
CA SER A 116 17.27 -4.51 4.27
C SER A 116 16.62 -3.19 4.70
N PHE A 117 15.33 -3.03 4.40
CA PHE A 117 14.50 -2.03 5.03
C PHE A 117 13.84 -2.61 6.28
N MET A 118 13.77 -1.86 7.37
CA MET A 118 13.25 -2.34 8.66
C MET A 118 12.15 -1.43 9.20
N SER A 119 11.16 -2.04 9.86
CA SER A 119 10.09 -1.34 10.56
C SER A 119 9.76 -1.98 11.91
N VAL A 120 9.28 -1.14 12.82
CA VAL A 120 8.68 -1.50 14.11
C VAL A 120 7.19 -1.13 14.20
N HIS A 121 6.58 -0.72 13.08
CA HIS A 121 5.18 -0.27 13.06
C HIS A 121 4.18 -1.36 13.39
N ASN A 122 4.54 -2.61 13.09
CA ASN A 122 3.71 -3.80 13.25
C ASN A 122 3.91 -4.50 14.60
N TRP A 123 4.54 -3.85 15.58
CA TRP A 123 4.87 -4.46 16.86
C TRP A 123 3.60 -4.99 17.56
N GLY A 124 3.61 -6.27 17.90
CA GLY A 124 2.52 -7.00 18.54
C GLY A 124 1.49 -7.57 17.57
N GLU A 125 1.55 -7.27 16.27
CA GLU A 125 0.64 -7.87 15.29
C GLU A 125 0.94 -9.37 15.08
N ASN A 126 -0.11 -10.12 14.72
CA ASN A 126 0.06 -11.45 14.19
C ASN A 126 0.46 -11.33 12.71
N PRO A 127 1.61 -11.88 12.28
CA PRO A 127 2.07 -11.71 10.90
C PRO A 127 1.34 -12.59 9.88
N LYS A 128 0.47 -13.50 10.33
CA LYS A 128 -0.18 -14.47 9.45
C LYS A 128 -1.26 -13.79 8.59
N GLY A 129 -1.19 -13.98 7.29
CA GLY A 129 -2.15 -13.49 6.31
C GLY A 129 -1.48 -12.84 5.10
N LEU A 130 -2.24 -12.06 4.37
CA LEU A 130 -1.79 -11.36 3.16
C LEU A 130 -0.93 -10.15 3.49
N TRP A 131 0.28 -10.11 2.92
CA TRP A 131 1.14 -8.93 2.91
C TRP A 131 1.19 -8.33 1.51
N THR A 132 1.28 -7.01 1.44
CA THR A 132 1.41 -6.28 0.18
C THR A 132 2.66 -5.41 0.19
N ILE A 133 3.54 -5.57 -0.79
CA ILE A 133 4.63 -4.63 -1.09
C ILE A 133 4.19 -3.73 -2.23
N LYS A 134 4.32 -2.42 -2.07
CA LYS A 134 4.04 -1.43 -3.11
C LYS A 134 5.28 -0.60 -3.40
N ILE A 135 5.74 -0.64 -4.65
CA ILE A 135 6.89 0.12 -5.14
C ILE A 135 6.40 1.07 -6.22
N MET A 136 6.75 2.35 -6.12
CA MET A 136 6.34 3.36 -7.09
C MET A 136 7.44 4.39 -7.32
N ASP A 137 7.43 4.97 -8.51
CA ASP A 137 8.13 6.23 -8.76
C ASP A 137 7.29 7.38 -8.19
N ALA A 138 7.89 8.24 -7.39
CA ALA A 138 7.22 9.39 -6.78
C ALA A 138 7.40 10.70 -7.57
N THR A 139 8.29 10.70 -8.56
CA THR A 139 8.62 11.86 -9.40
C THR A 139 7.75 11.94 -10.66
N GLY A 140 7.25 10.80 -11.14
CA GLY A 140 6.43 10.71 -12.35
C GLY A 140 7.22 10.81 -13.66
N ASP A 141 8.55 10.73 -13.59
CA ASP A 141 9.42 10.77 -14.76
C ASP A 141 9.31 9.47 -15.56
N MET A 142 8.73 9.56 -16.77
CA MET A 142 8.44 8.39 -17.60
C MET A 142 9.68 7.71 -18.18
N ASP A 143 10.85 8.37 -18.11
CA ASP A 143 12.13 7.77 -18.47
C ASP A 143 12.65 6.84 -17.37
N ASN A 144 12.11 6.95 -16.14
CA ASN A 144 12.50 6.08 -15.05
C ASN A 144 11.93 4.66 -15.21
N VAL A 145 12.84 3.71 -15.39
CA VAL A 145 12.56 2.28 -15.51
C VAL A 145 13.48 1.43 -14.65
N GLY A 146 13.04 0.21 -14.36
CA GLY A 146 13.84 -0.85 -13.75
C GLY A 146 12.99 -2.05 -13.34
N ALA A 147 13.45 -2.83 -12.36
CA ALA A 147 12.75 -4.01 -11.91
C ALA A 147 13.03 -4.35 -10.44
N LEU A 148 12.03 -4.93 -9.76
CA LEU A 148 12.24 -5.72 -8.55
C LEU A 148 12.73 -7.10 -8.98
N GLU A 149 13.99 -7.42 -8.69
CA GLU A 149 14.65 -8.65 -9.12
C GLU A 149 14.46 -9.78 -8.13
N ASP A 150 14.46 -9.46 -6.83
CA ASP A 150 14.25 -10.40 -5.74
C ASP A 150 13.76 -9.69 -4.48
N PHE A 151 13.05 -10.42 -3.61
CA PHE A 151 12.70 -9.95 -2.28
C PHE A 151 12.53 -11.11 -1.29
N ARG A 152 12.75 -10.82 -0.01
CA ARG A 152 12.37 -11.72 1.09
C ARG A 152 11.95 -10.93 2.31
N LEU A 153 11.01 -11.49 3.07
CA LEU A 153 10.50 -10.91 4.31
C LEU A 153 11.09 -11.66 5.50
N VAL A 154 11.69 -10.94 6.44
CA VAL A 154 12.20 -11.51 7.69
C VAL A 154 11.42 -10.90 8.86
N LEU A 155 10.81 -11.77 9.63
CA LEU A 155 9.98 -11.44 10.78
C LEU A 155 10.73 -11.81 12.06
N HIS A 156 10.83 -10.86 12.97
CA HIS A 156 11.38 -11.06 14.31
C HIS A 156 10.24 -10.94 15.31
N GLY A 157 10.20 -11.82 16.30
CA GLY A 157 9.22 -11.73 17.36
C GLY A 157 9.19 -12.96 18.25
N THR A 158 8.03 -13.26 18.83
CA THR A 158 7.86 -14.41 19.73
C THR A 158 6.78 -15.35 19.26
N SER A 159 6.93 -16.63 19.60
CA SER A 159 5.93 -17.68 19.38
C SER A 159 4.80 -17.63 20.42
N GLU A 160 5.15 -17.23 21.64
CA GLU A 160 4.28 -17.07 22.79
C GLU A 160 3.98 -15.60 23.06
N ALA A 161 2.81 -15.33 23.64
CA ALA A 161 2.39 -13.98 23.97
C ALA A 161 3.27 -13.41 25.10
N PRO A 162 3.90 -12.24 24.91
CA PRO A 162 4.54 -11.53 26.02
C PRO A 162 3.52 -11.24 27.13
N HIS A 163 3.95 -11.35 28.39
CA HIS A 163 3.05 -11.20 29.56
C HIS A 163 2.21 -9.91 29.51
N ARG A 164 2.79 -8.79 29.06
CA ARG A 164 2.09 -7.51 28.96
C ARG A 164 0.97 -7.48 27.92
N MET A 165 0.99 -8.36 26.93
CA MET A 165 -0.08 -8.46 25.93
C MET A 165 -1.29 -9.26 26.44
N LEU A 166 -1.10 -10.07 27.50
CA LEU A 166 -2.19 -10.81 28.14
C LEU A 166 -3.15 -9.89 28.91
N ALA A 167 -2.65 -8.74 29.37
CA ALA A 167 -3.43 -7.74 30.10
C ALA A 167 -4.33 -6.87 29.18
N GLY A 168 -4.36 -7.14 27.87
CA GLY A 168 -5.13 -6.39 26.89
C GLY A 168 -4.34 -5.24 26.24
N PRO A 169 -5.04 -4.32 25.56
CA PRO A 169 -4.40 -3.18 24.88
C PRO A 169 -3.63 -2.30 25.85
N ARG A 170 -2.55 -1.68 25.35
CA ARG A 170 -1.77 -0.74 26.16
C ARG A 170 -2.64 0.45 26.56
N VAL A 171 -2.76 0.69 27.86
CA VAL A 171 -3.37 1.90 28.41
C VAL A 171 -2.32 3.01 28.41
N TYR A 172 -2.51 4.02 27.57
CA TYR A 172 -1.73 5.26 27.63
C TYR A 172 -2.36 6.22 28.65
N ASP A 173 -1.65 7.29 29.00
CA ASP A 173 -2.20 8.33 29.86
C ASP A 173 -3.48 8.95 29.25
N GLU A 174 -4.37 9.48 30.10
CA GLU A 174 -5.66 10.02 29.67
C GLU A 174 -5.51 11.16 28.65
N ASN A 175 -4.51 12.03 28.83
CA ASN A 175 -4.26 13.14 27.91
C ASN A 175 -3.90 12.64 26.51
N TYR A 176 -3.07 11.60 26.41
CA TYR A 176 -2.71 10.96 25.15
C TYR A 176 -3.92 10.30 24.50
N ASN A 177 -4.73 9.56 25.26
CA ASN A 177 -5.92 8.89 24.75
C ASN A 177 -6.92 9.90 24.18
N THR A 178 -7.15 11.02 24.87
CA THR A 178 -8.04 12.08 24.38
C THR A 178 -7.60 12.62 23.03
N VAL A 179 -6.32 13.00 22.88
CA VAL A 179 -5.79 13.53 21.62
C VAL A 179 -5.85 12.48 20.49
N GLN A 180 -5.61 11.20 20.80
CA GLN A 180 -5.71 10.13 19.80
C GLN A 180 -7.16 9.88 19.37
N ASN A 181 -8.10 9.85 20.32
CA ASN A 181 -9.51 9.65 20.03
C ASN A 181 -10.05 10.77 19.15
N GLU A 182 -9.79 12.04 19.50
CA GLU A 182 -10.17 13.21 18.69
C GLU A 182 -9.61 13.13 17.26
N ARG A 183 -8.34 12.71 17.12
CA ARG A 183 -7.71 12.55 15.80
C ARG A 183 -8.31 11.39 15.01
N SER A 184 -8.62 10.28 15.67
CA SER A 184 -9.24 9.10 15.05
C SER A 184 -10.64 9.43 14.54
N GLU A 185 -11.46 10.08 15.38
CA GLU A 185 -12.80 10.57 15.02
C GLU A 185 -12.73 11.52 13.83
N LYS A 186 -11.79 12.48 13.86
CA LYS A 186 -11.58 13.40 12.74
C LYS A 186 -11.20 12.67 11.46
N ARG A 187 -10.29 11.69 11.52
CA ARG A 187 -9.89 10.90 10.34
C ARG A 187 -11.07 10.10 9.79
N GLN A 188 -11.84 9.42 10.65
CA GLN A 188 -13.02 8.66 10.23
C GLN A 188 -14.09 9.57 9.60
N SER A 189 -14.25 10.79 10.12
CA SER A 189 -15.16 11.78 9.53
C SER A 189 -14.71 12.26 8.15
N LEU A 190 -13.40 12.41 7.92
CA LEU A 190 -12.84 12.77 6.61
C LEU A 190 -12.99 11.61 5.62
N GLU A 191 -12.67 10.38 6.03
CA GLU A 191 -12.83 9.21 5.17
C GLU A 191 -14.29 8.93 4.81
N SER A 192 -15.24 9.23 5.69
CA SER A 192 -16.67 9.10 5.38
C SER A 192 -17.14 10.17 4.41
N LEU A 193 -16.67 11.41 4.55
CA LEU A 193 -16.93 12.50 3.61
C LEU A 193 -16.39 12.17 2.21
N ASP A 194 -15.14 11.70 2.11
CA ASP A 194 -14.51 11.34 0.84
C ASP A 194 -15.28 10.20 0.14
N ARG A 195 -15.69 9.17 0.88
CA ARG A 195 -16.53 8.08 0.33
C ARG A 195 -17.87 8.58 -0.15
N GLN A 196 -18.52 9.47 0.61
CA GLN A 196 -19.82 10.02 0.23
C GLN A 196 -19.70 10.89 -1.03
N GLN A 197 -18.62 11.65 -1.15
CA GLN A 197 -18.34 12.45 -2.33
C GLN A 197 -18.07 11.59 -3.57
N ALA A 198 -17.28 10.52 -3.43
CA ALA A 198 -17.03 9.55 -4.50
C ALA A 198 -18.32 8.85 -4.97
N MET A 199 -19.22 8.50 -4.04
CA MET A 199 -20.53 7.94 -4.39
C MET A 199 -21.40 8.94 -5.17
N VAL A 200 -21.44 10.21 -4.76
CA VAL A 200 -22.19 11.26 -5.46
C VAL A 200 -21.65 11.45 -6.88
N GLU A 201 -20.33 11.44 -7.05
CA GLU A 201 -19.69 11.59 -8.35
C GLU A 201 -19.96 10.39 -9.26
N SER A 202 -19.91 9.16 -8.73
CA SER A 202 -20.31 7.95 -9.44
C SER A 202 -21.78 8.00 -9.90
N ASN A 203 -22.70 8.44 -9.03
CA ASN A 203 -24.12 8.56 -9.38
C ASN A 203 -24.37 9.63 -10.45
N LYS A 204 -23.61 10.73 -10.43
CA LYS A 204 -23.68 11.74 -11.49
C LYS A 204 -23.19 11.21 -12.84
N LEU A 205 -22.16 10.37 -12.84
CA LEU A 205 -21.65 9.74 -14.06
C LEU A 205 -22.66 8.73 -14.63
N LEU A 206 -23.29 7.94 -13.77
CA LEU A 206 -24.38 7.02 -14.17
C LEU A 206 -25.56 7.78 -14.75
N ALA A 207 -26.04 8.84 -14.09
CA ALA A 207 -27.15 9.66 -14.60
C ALA A 207 -26.82 10.35 -15.94
N LYS A 208 -25.57 10.73 -16.18
CA LYS A 208 -25.12 11.25 -17.48
C LYS A 208 -25.11 10.18 -18.55
N HIS A 209 -24.73 8.95 -18.21
CA HIS A 209 -24.77 7.82 -19.14
C HIS A 209 -26.21 7.45 -19.51
N ASP A 210 -27.10 7.36 -18.52
CA ASP A 210 -28.53 7.10 -18.73
C ASP A 210 -29.21 8.20 -19.57
N ALA A 211 -28.80 9.46 -19.39
CA ALA A 211 -29.30 10.59 -20.19
C ALA A 211 -28.79 10.55 -21.65
N TYR A 212 -27.57 10.05 -21.88
CA TYR A 212 -27.01 9.86 -23.22
C TYR A 212 -27.71 8.70 -23.96
N ASP A 213 -28.00 7.60 -23.26
CA ASP A 213 -28.72 6.45 -23.84
C ASP A 213 -30.21 6.74 -24.13
N GLN A 214 -30.80 7.75 -23.48
CA GLN A 214 -32.17 8.22 -23.74
C GLN A 214 -32.26 9.25 -24.88
N GLN A 215 -31.12 9.63 -25.48
CA GLN A 215 -31.09 10.58 -26.59
C GLN A 215 -31.44 9.85 -27.90
N ASP A 216 -32.55 10.25 -28.54
CA ASP A 216 -33.04 9.63 -29.77
C ASP A 216 -32.00 9.81 -30.90
N PRO A 217 -31.49 8.74 -31.55
CA PRO A 217 -30.47 8.84 -32.61
C PRO A 217 -30.87 9.75 -33.79
N LEU A 218 -32.15 10.11 -33.90
CA LEU A 218 -32.68 11.00 -34.93
C LEU A 218 -32.43 12.50 -34.66
N ASP A 219 -32.14 12.90 -33.41
CA ASP A 219 -31.88 14.31 -33.07
C ASP A 219 -30.42 14.73 -33.34
N GLU A 220 -29.45 13.82 -33.26
CA GLU A 220 -28.07 14.09 -33.70
C GLU A 220 -27.95 14.20 -35.22
N MET A 221 -28.82 13.54 -35.98
CA MET A 221 -28.80 13.59 -37.44
C MET A 221 -29.42 14.88 -38.01
N ASN A 222 -30.28 15.56 -37.24
CA ASN A 222 -30.94 16.81 -37.62
C ASN A 222 -30.17 18.08 -37.21
N SER A 223 -29.07 17.95 -36.46
CA SER A 223 -28.24 19.07 -35.98
C SER A 223 -26.95 19.29 -36.81
N ILE A 224 -26.74 18.49 -37.87
CA ILE A 224 -25.63 18.67 -38.82
C ILE A 224 -26.03 19.75 -39.85
N PRO A 225 -25.33 20.90 -39.92
CA PRO A 225 -25.59 21.88 -40.97
C PRO A 225 -25.28 21.26 -42.35
N ALA A 226 -26.21 21.43 -43.29
CA ALA A 226 -26.19 20.85 -44.64
C ALA A 226 -25.13 21.46 -45.59
N THR A 227 -23.91 21.67 -45.11
CA THR A 227 -22.80 22.19 -45.93
C THR A 227 -21.53 21.33 -45.87
N ASP A 228 -21.47 20.27 -45.05
CA ASP A 228 -20.24 19.48 -44.92
C ASP A 228 -20.21 18.25 -45.84
N SER A 229 -19.65 18.46 -47.04
CA SER A 229 -19.58 17.50 -48.17
C SER A 229 -18.77 16.21 -47.92
N HIS A 230 -18.25 16.00 -46.71
CA HIS A 230 -17.40 14.84 -46.40
C HIS A 230 -18.21 13.57 -46.04
N TRP A 231 -19.42 13.73 -45.47
CA TRP A 231 -20.23 12.61 -44.97
C TRP A 231 -20.93 11.79 -46.07
N PHE A 232 -21.32 12.43 -47.18
CA PHE A 232 -21.93 11.73 -48.33
C PHE A 232 -21.01 10.70 -48.99
N ARG A 233 -19.68 10.80 -48.79
CA ARG A 233 -18.70 9.84 -49.35
C ARG A 233 -18.54 8.58 -48.52
N LEU A 234 -18.88 8.59 -47.22
CA LEU A 234 -18.75 7.42 -46.36
C LEU A 234 -19.96 6.47 -46.47
N LEU A 235 -21.17 7.01 -46.61
CA LEU A 235 -22.38 6.18 -46.75
C LEU A 235 -22.40 5.37 -48.07
N ALA A 236 -21.76 5.86 -49.12
CA ALA A 236 -21.60 5.12 -50.38
C ALA A 236 -20.60 3.94 -50.28
N ARG A 237 -19.82 3.81 -49.21
CA ARG A 237 -18.85 2.72 -49.01
C ARG A 237 -19.36 1.56 -48.13
N LEU A 238 -20.45 1.74 -47.38
CA LEU A 238 -20.90 0.74 -46.40
C LEU A 238 -22.12 -0.09 -46.84
N ASN A 239 -22.87 0.33 -47.87
CA ASN A 239 -24.04 -0.39 -48.38
C ASN A 239 -23.77 -1.12 -49.71
N GLY A 240 -22.66 -1.85 -49.79
CA GLY A 240 -22.31 -2.68 -50.95
C GLY A 240 -22.17 -4.15 -50.58
N ASN A 241 -23.28 -4.88 -50.42
CA ASN A 241 -23.43 -6.26 -50.89
C ASN A 241 -24.78 -6.88 -50.49
N TRP A 242 -25.67 -7.03 -51.47
CA TRP A 242 -26.54 -8.19 -51.62
C TRP A 242 -26.78 -8.45 -53.11
N LEU A 243 -26.24 -9.56 -53.63
CA LEU A 243 -26.84 -10.54 -54.57
C LEU A 243 -25.76 -11.28 -55.39
N GLN A 244 -25.42 -12.49 -54.93
CA GLN A 244 -25.54 -13.72 -55.70
C GLN A 244 -26.11 -14.80 -54.79
#